data_AF-A0A5E4JIT1-F1
#
_entry.id   AF-A0A5E4JIT1-F1
#
_cell.length_a   1.000
_cell.length_b   1.000
_cell.length_c   1.000
_cell.angle_alpha   90.00
_cell.angle_beta   90.00
_cell.angle_gamma   90.00
#
_symmetry.space_group_name_H-M   'P 1'
#
loop_
_entity.id
_entity.type
_entity.pdbx_description
1 polymer ?
#
loop_
_entity_poly.entity_id
_entity_poly.type
_entity_poly.pdbx_seq_one_letter_code
_entity_poly.pdbx_strand_id
1 'polypeptide(L)'
;MKFRFSYIVLIIMLLSLFVNGMDLTHHLHNSWLYNQMIEKLDFLGTDPYFQSQITYAYGVPAYLLSGLLWSIFSIHTVDILMGIFLVIEYVLLIKWFKNDDTWIWALMLVNLFFTTWDSYVAAFSNCLFWIASYAYFNKKNWWSIPLLIAAFNHPFTFASSLFFAVHSPALLVPLSAVMTYFVIAGKLFTSNIFLPIYTIFVLVIRVIINLLPIMVLSSKGKIKLNDMKILETLSKVKLKLPALLLILILVGSTELFLAIYALTYQPPKSMIDITMFEGIPLVNGTVRAVDYISLPSVYILPSYNFTLEAGSFRENNPQHMIKITWANASDYLHFLEGNNISYVLFCKMCNPQSNEREMLNSFNLTWENDYYYLYKIK
;
A
#
# COMPACT_ATOMS: atom_id res chain seq x y z
N MET A 1 -14.66 4.86 -35.27
CA MET A 1 -13.60 4.57 -34.28
C MET A 1 -13.54 3.06 -34.09
N LYS A 2 -12.38 2.39 -34.28
CA LYS A 2 -12.27 0.95 -33.96
C LYS A 2 -12.24 0.79 -32.44
N PHE A 3 -13.15 -0.01 -31.90
CA PHE A 3 -13.19 -0.34 -30.49
C PHE A 3 -11.89 -1.04 -30.07
N ARG A 4 -11.30 -0.64 -28.93
CA ARG A 4 -10.07 -1.21 -28.38
C ARG A 4 -10.42 -2.10 -27.20
N PHE A 5 -9.91 -3.32 -27.19
CA PHE A 5 -10.07 -4.24 -26.07
C PHE A 5 -9.40 -3.69 -24.80
N SER A 6 -8.33 -2.91 -24.96
CA SER A 6 -7.69 -2.23 -23.83
C SER A 6 -8.59 -1.24 -23.09
N TYR A 7 -9.67 -0.72 -23.70
CA TYR A 7 -10.68 0.07 -22.98
C TYR A 7 -11.51 -0.80 -22.03
N ILE A 8 -11.89 -2.02 -22.45
CA ILE A 8 -12.60 -2.97 -21.57
C ILE A 8 -11.71 -3.29 -20.37
N VAL A 9 -10.42 -3.58 -20.62
CA VAL A 9 -9.48 -3.87 -19.54
C VAL A 9 -9.37 -2.70 -18.57
N LEU A 10 -9.19 -1.46 -19.05
CA LEU A 10 -9.18 -0.28 -18.17
C LEU A 10 -10.47 -0.16 -17.35
N ILE A 11 -11.64 -0.36 -17.97
CA ILE A 11 -12.93 -0.30 -17.25
C ILE A 11 -12.99 -1.39 -16.17
N ILE A 12 -12.62 -2.63 -16.49
CA ILE A 12 -12.58 -3.74 -15.51
C ILE A 12 -11.62 -3.40 -14.37
N MET A 13 -10.45 -2.81 -14.67
CA MET A 13 -9.49 -2.41 -13.66
C MET A 13 -10.03 -1.31 -12.75
N LEU A 14 -10.68 -0.29 -13.31
CA LEU A 14 -11.32 0.75 -12.51
C LEU A 14 -12.48 0.20 -11.66
N LEU A 15 -13.26 -0.72 -12.22
CA LEU A 15 -14.33 -1.42 -11.48
C LEU A 15 -13.76 -2.30 -10.37
N SER A 16 -12.57 -2.88 -10.57
CA SER A 16 -11.92 -3.71 -9.55
C SER A 16 -11.48 -2.91 -8.33
N LEU A 17 -11.25 -1.60 -8.44
CA LEU A 17 -10.93 -0.75 -7.27
C LEU A 17 -12.10 -0.68 -6.27
N PHE A 18 -13.33 -0.98 -6.72
CA PHE A 18 -14.48 -1.09 -5.81
C PHE A 18 -14.53 -2.43 -5.07
N VAL A 19 -13.69 -3.41 -5.46
CA VAL A 19 -13.60 -4.75 -4.87
C VAL A 19 -12.27 -4.82 -4.10
N ASN A 20 -12.35 -4.90 -2.77
CA ASN A 20 -11.25 -4.77 -1.79
C ASN A 20 -9.84 -5.18 -2.22
N GLY A 21 -8.85 -4.35 -1.85
CA GLY A 21 -7.46 -4.77 -1.64
C GLY A 21 -7.20 -5.11 -0.17
N MET A 22 -6.36 -6.11 0.10
CA MET A 22 -6.01 -6.59 1.47
C MET A 22 -5.35 -5.53 2.37
N ASP A 23 -4.94 -4.37 1.83
CA ASP A 23 -4.18 -3.34 2.55
C ASP A 23 -4.82 -1.93 2.47
N LEU A 24 -6.06 -1.82 2.00
CA LEU A 24 -6.74 -0.52 1.86
C LEU A 24 -6.86 0.19 3.21
N THR A 25 -7.21 -0.56 4.25
CA THR A 25 -7.34 -0.06 5.63
C THR A 25 -6.07 0.63 6.12
N HIS A 26 -4.92 0.03 5.86
CA HIS A 26 -3.62 0.58 6.23
C HIS A 26 -3.34 1.90 5.51
N HIS A 27 -3.60 1.97 4.20
CA HIS A 27 -3.37 3.20 3.46
C HIS A 27 -4.35 4.31 3.83
N LEU A 28 -5.61 3.98 4.14
CA LEU A 28 -6.58 4.95 4.61
C LEU A 28 -6.18 5.54 5.97
N HIS A 29 -5.76 4.70 6.91
CA HIS A 29 -5.26 5.17 8.20
C HIS A 29 -4.06 6.10 8.05
N ASN A 30 -3.05 5.71 7.28
CA ASN A 30 -1.89 6.58 7.05
C ASN A 30 -2.28 7.89 6.35
N SER A 31 -3.21 7.85 5.40
CA SER A 31 -3.71 9.07 4.75
C SER A 31 -4.38 10.00 5.75
N TRP A 32 -5.22 9.46 6.64
CA TRP A 32 -5.84 10.21 7.73
C TRP A 32 -4.81 10.78 8.71
N LEU A 33 -3.80 10.00 9.10
CA LEU A 33 -2.72 10.47 9.98
C LEU A 33 -1.93 11.62 9.35
N TYR A 34 -1.60 11.53 8.06
CA TYR A 34 -0.96 12.63 7.35
C TYR A 34 -1.86 13.87 7.30
N ASN A 35 -3.17 13.70 7.11
CA ASN A 35 -4.11 14.82 7.21
C ASN A 35 -4.09 15.45 8.62
N GLN A 36 -4.11 14.65 9.68
CA GLN A 36 -4.02 15.16 11.06
C GLN A 36 -2.71 15.91 11.33
N MET A 37 -1.57 15.39 10.85
CA MET A 37 -0.27 16.07 10.97
C MET A 37 -0.27 17.42 10.23
N ILE A 38 -0.88 17.48 9.05
CA ILE A 38 -0.99 18.70 8.24
C ILE A 38 -1.91 19.71 8.93
N GLU A 39 -3.10 19.28 9.39
CA GLU A 39 -4.08 20.15 10.06
C GLU A 39 -3.53 20.76 11.36
N LYS A 40 -2.79 19.98 12.14
CA LYS A 40 -2.21 20.41 13.42
C LYS A 40 -0.87 21.12 13.28
N LEU A 41 -0.26 21.08 12.09
CA LEU A 41 1.13 21.51 11.83
C LEU A 41 2.12 20.88 12.84
N ASP A 42 1.85 19.65 13.25
CA ASP A 42 2.61 18.94 14.26
C ASP A 42 2.88 17.50 13.82
N PHE A 43 4.06 16.99 14.18
CA PHE A 43 4.41 15.61 13.91
C PHE A 43 3.86 14.74 15.03
N LEU A 44 2.95 13.82 14.69
CA LEU A 44 2.35 12.88 15.65
C LEU A 44 3.36 11.77 15.99
N GLY A 45 4.46 12.12 16.67
CA GLY A 45 5.54 11.20 17.04
C GLY A 45 5.17 10.18 18.13
N THR A 46 4.02 10.38 18.78
CA THR A 46 3.52 9.53 19.87
C THR A 46 2.49 8.51 19.43
N ASP A 47 2.04 8.53 18.17
CA ASP A 47 1.09 7.52 17.73
C ASP A 47 1.84 6.15 17.65
N PRO A 48 1.38 5.13 18.40
CA PRO A 48 2.07 3.84 18.50
C PRO A 48 2.15 3.10 17.15
N TYR A 49 1.37 3.50 16.15
CA TYR A 49 1.45 3.02 14.77
C TYR A 49 2.73 3.52 14.06
N PHE A 50 3.20 4.75 14.34
CA PHE A 50 4.43 5.30 13.75
C PHE A 50 5.68 4.54 14.18
N GLN A 51 5.77 4.16 15.45
CA GLN A 51 6.97 3.52 15.98
C GLN A 51 7.09 2.03 15.59
N SER A 52 6.06 1.49 14.95
CA SER A 52 5.86 0.05 14.89
C SER A 52 5.80 -0.54 13.47
N GLN A 53 5.80 0.26 12.42
CA GLN A 53 5.68 -0.28 11.05
C GLN A 53 6.80 0.14 10.09
N ILE A 54 7.31 -0.85 9.35
CA ILE A 54 8.22 -0.66 8.20
C ILE A 54 7.57 0.21 7.11
N THR A 55 6.23 0.25 7.05
CA THR A 55 5.47 1.04 6.08
C THR A 55 5.62 2.55 6.26
N TYR A 56 6.20 3.05 7.36
CA TYR A 56 6.69 4.44 7.46
C TYR A 56 8.12 4.62 6.92
N ALA A 57 8.90 3.54 6.85
CA ALA A 57 10.17 3.57 6.14
C ALA A 57 9.97 3.76 4.63
N TYR A 58 8.75 3.57 4.09
CA TYR A 58 8.41 3.86 2.70
C TYR A 58 7.05 4.58 2.60
N GLY A 59 6.59 4.95 1.40
CA GLY A 59 5.26 5.52 1.18
C GLY A 59 5.04 6.98 1.57
N VAL A 60 6.05 7.65 2.13
CA VAL A 60 5.95 9.04 2.61
C VAL A 60 5.36 9.99 1.55
N PRO A 61 5.88 10.08 0.31
CA PRO A 61 5.27 10.90 -0.73
C PRO A 61 3.81 10.56 -1.05
N ALA A 62 3.46 9.28 -1.13
CA ALA A 62 2.10 8.84 -1.42
C ALA A 62 1.15 9.26 -0.29
N TYR A 63 1.50 8.99 0.97
CA TYR A 63 0.66 9.35 2.11
C TYR A 63 0.55 10.86 2.34
N LEU A 64 1.59 11.62 2.01
CA LEU A 64 1.50 13.08 1.99
C LEU A 64 0.47 13.55 0.95
N LEU A 65 0.48 12.98 -0.25
CA LEU A 65 -0.48 13.32 -1.29
C LEU A 65 -1.92 12.96 -0.89
N SER A 66 -2.15 11.76 -0.37
CA SER A 66 -3.48 11.37 0.08
C SER A 66 -3.93 12.11 1.34
N GLY A 67 -3.01 12.45 2.25
CA GLY A 67 -3.32 13.28 3.42
C GLY A 67 -3.76 14.69 3.04
N LEU A 68 -3.09 15.34 2.09
CA LEU A 68 -3.50 16.65 1.57
C LEU A 68 -4.91 16.64 0.95
N LEU A 69 -5.27 15.52 0.30
CA LEU A 69 -6.55 15.36 -0.39
C LEU A 69 -7.65 14.77 0.49
N TRP A 70 -7.31 14.37 1.72
CA TRP A 70 -8.25 13.76 2.65
C TRP A 70 -9.42 14.66 3.01
N SER A 71 -9.18 15.97 3.18
CA SER A 71 -10.24 16.95 3.45
C SER A 71 -11.29 17.05 2.33
N ILE A 72 -10.94 16.66 1.10
CA ILE A 72 -11.81 16.75 -0.08
C ILE A 72 -12.53 15.42 -0.31
N PHE A 73 -11.80 14.30 -0.25
CA PHE A 73 -12.32 12.98 -0.67
C PHE A 73 -12.49 11.99 0.48
N SER A 74 -12.00 12.31 1.68
CA SER A 74 -12.10 11.48 2.88
C SER A 74 -11.65 10.03 2.61
N ILE A 75 -12.43 9.05 3.04
CA ILE A 75 -12.20 7.62 2.85
C ILE A 75 -12.06 7.18 1.38
N HIS A 76 -12.48 7.99 0.41
CA HIS A 76 -12.36 7.66 -1.02
C HIS A 76 -11.06 8.15 -1.65
N THR A 77 -10.22 8.88 -0.90
CA THR A 77 -9.00 9.51 -1.43
C THR A 77 -8.07 8.50 -2.11
N VAL A 78 -7.82 7.36 -1.45
CA VAL A 78 -6.92 6.32 -1.97
C VAL A 78 -7.45 5.72 -3.27
N ASP A 79 -8.73 5.34 -3.31
CA ASP A 79 -9.35 4.73 -4.50
C ASP A 79 -9.34 5.69 -5.69
N ILE A 80 -9.67 6.96 -5.47
CA ILE A 80 -9.68 8.01 -6.50
C ILE A 80 -8.27 8.19 -7.08
N LEU A 81 -7.26 8.29 -6.21
CA LEU A 81 -5.88 8.46 -6.63
C LEU A 81 -5.36 7.24 -7.39
N MET A 82 -5.65 6.02 -6.92
CA MET A 82 -5.34 4.80 -7.66
C MET A 82 -5.99 4.78 -9.04
N GLY A 83 -7.26 5.18 -9.14
CA GLY A 83 -7.97 5.29 -10.42
C GLY A 83 -7.28 6.28 -11.37
N ILE A 84 -6.87 7.44 -10.86
CA ILE A 84 -6.10 8.43 -11.64
C ILE A 84 -4.77 7.84 -12.11
N PHE A 85 -4.04 7.12 -11.26
CA PHE A 85 -2.76 6.50 -11.63
C PHE A 85 -2.94 5.46 -12.74
N LEU A 86 -3.94 4.59 -12.64
CA LEU A 86 -4.26 3.62 -13.69
C LEU A 86 -4.59 4.29 -15.04
N VAL A 87 -5.33 5.40 -15.01
CA VAL A 87 -5.64 6.17 -16.23
C VAL A 87 -4.36 6.79 -16.81
N ILE A 88 -3.46 7.33 -16.00
CA ILE A 88 -2.19 7.88 -16.46
C ILE A 88 -1.32 6.79 -17.09
N GLU A 89 -1.17 5.66 -16.41
CA GLU A 89 -0.42 4.50 -16.91
C GLU A 89 -0.98 4.01 -18.25
N TYR A 90 -2.31 3.91 -18.36
CA TYR A 90 -2.99 3.59 -19.61
C TYR A 90 -2.64 4.57 -20.74
N VAL A 91 -2.70 5.87 -20.46
CA VAL A 91 -2.34 6.92 -21.43
C VAL A 91 -0.87 6.81 -21.85
N LEU A 92 0.05 6.49 -20.93
CA LEU A 92 1.46 6.25 -21.25
C LEU A 92 1.64 5.04 -22.17
N LEU A 93 0.96 3.93 -21.88
CA LEU A 93 0.97 2.73 -22.73
C LEU A 93 0.41 3.04 -24.13
N ILE A 94 -0.67 3.82 -24.25
CA ILE A 94 -1.16 4.29 -25.56
C ILE A 94 -0.06 5.08 -26.28
N LYS A 95 0.62 6.01 -25.61
CA LYS A 95 1.67 6.83 -26.25
C LYS A 95 2.85 5.98 -26.72
N TRP A 96 3.25 4.98 -25.95
CA TRP A 96 4.36 4.07 -26.28
C TRP A 96 4.00 3.05 -27.37
N PHE A 97 2.82 2.43 -27.28
CA PHE A 97 2.42 1.31 -28.14
C PHE A 97 1.52 1.71 -29.31
N LYS A 98 0.99 2.94 -29.30
CA LYS A 98 0.13 3.52 -30.35
C LYS A 98 -1.04 2.61 -30.71
N ASN A 99 -0.99 1.95 -31.86
CA ASN A 99 -2.06 1.12 -32.41
C ASN A 99 -1.96 -0.36 -32.01
N ASP A 100 -0.95 -0.72 -31.23
CA ASP A 100 -0.72 -2.10 -30.83
C ASP A 100 -1.48 -2.44 -29.55
N ASP A 101 -2.81 -2.56 -29.69
CA ASP A 101 -3.75 -2.75 -28.59
C ASP A 101 -3.43 -4.00 -27.76
N THR A 102 -2.87 -5.03 -28.40
CA THR A 102 -2.49 -6.29 -27.76
C THR A 102 -1.52 -6.10 -26.60
N TRP A 103 -0.51 -5.26 -26.78
CA TRP A 103 0.48 -5.00 -25.73
C TRP A 103 -0.06 -4.08 -24.65
N ILE A 104 -0.93 -3.15 -25.02
CA ILE A 104 -1.54 -2.23 -24.07
C ILE A 104 -2.38 -3.03 -23.07
N TRP A 105 -3.31 -3.87 -23.53
CA TRP A 105 -4.16 -4.61 -22.61
C TRP A 105 -3.37 -5.67 -21.81
N ALA A 106 -2.36 -6.31 -22.40
CA ALA A 106 -1.55 -7.30 -21.70
C ALA A 106 -0.72 -6.68 -20.58
N LEU A 107 -0.09 -5.52 -20.84
CA LEU A 107 0.69 -4.80 -19.83
C LEU A 107 -0.21 -4.21 -18.73
N MET A 108 -1.42 -3.75 -19.07
CA MET A 108 -2.42 -3.31 -18.09
C MET A 108 -2.83 -4.44 -17.15
N LEU A 109 -3.13 -5.64 -17.68
CA LEU A 109 -3.47 -6.80 -16.85
C LEU A 109 -2.32 -7.23 -15.94
N VAL A 110 -1.08 -7.26 -16.45
CA VAL A 110 0.08 -7.55 -15.62
C VAL A 110 0.27 -6.46 -14.56
N ASN A 111 0.06 -5.18 -14.86
CA ASN A 111 0.16 -4.16 -13.82
C ASN A 111 -0.92 -4.38 -12.75
N LEU A 112 -2.17 -4.66 -13.16
CA LEU A 112 -3.30 -4.89 -12.27
C LEU A 112 -2.97 -5.94 -11.20
N PHE A 113 -2.57 -7.15 -11.61
CA PHE A 113 -2.34 -8.25 -10.68
C PHE A 113 -1.27 -7.96 -9.62
N PHE A 114 -0.38 -7.01 -9.89
CA PHE A 114 0.74 -6.69 -9.01
C PHE A 114 0.54 -5.39 -8.23
N THR A 115 -0.32 -4.49 -8.68
CA THR A 115 -0.67 -3.26 -7.97
C THR A 115 -1.92 -3.38 -7.12
N THR A 116 -2.83 -4.33 -7.36
CA THR A 116 -4.07 -4.48 -6.56
C THR A 116 -3.85 -4.90 -5.11
N TRP A 117 -2.69 -5.47 -4.78
CA TRP A 117 -2.41 -6.02 -3.44
C TRP A 117 -1.55 -5.12 -2.56
N ASP A 118 -0.74 -4.25 -3.15
CA ASP A 118 0.16 -3.31 -2.45
C ASP A 118 -0.31 -1.87 -2.70
N SER A 119 -1.58 -1.68 -2.33
CA SER A 119 -2.56 -1.08 -3.25
C SER A 119 -2.26 0.36 -3.64
N TYR A 120 -1.86 1.21 -2.70
CA TYR A 120 -1.70 2.64 -3.00
C TYR A 120 -0.27 3.05 -3.29
N VAL A 121 0.66 2.66 -2.42
CA VAL A 121 2.04 3.12 -2.43
C VAL A 121 2.80 2.57 -3.64
N ALA A 122 2.58 1.30 -3.97
CA ALA A 122 3.17 0.68 -5.15
C ALA A 122 2.60 1.28 -6.44
N ALA A 123 1.27 1.48 -6.50
CA ALA A 123 0.61 2.08 -7.67
C ALA A 123 1.10 3.51 -7.95
N PHE A 124 1.23 4.33 -6.91
CA PHE A 124 1.82 5.67 -7.04
C PHE A 124 3.25 5.62 -7.59
N SER A 125 4.08 4.73 -7.05
CA SER A 125 5.48 4.60 -7.45
C SER A 125 5.63 4.08 -8.88
N ASN A 126 4.82 3.09 -9.28
CA ASN A 126 4.79 2.57 -10.66
C ASN A 126 4.40 3.66 -11.65
N CYS A 127 3.33 4.40 -11.36
CA CYS A 127 2.88 5.50 -12.20
C CYS A 127 3.98 6.55 -12.38
N LEU A 128 4.60 7.01 -11.29
CA LEU A 128 5.72 7.95 -11.37
C LEU A 128 6.93 7.39 -12.10
N PHE A 129 7.27 6.12 -11.90
CA PHE A 129 8.36 5.45 -12.60
C PHE A 129 8.11 5.36 -14.11
N TRP A 130 6.88 5.08 -14.54
CA TRP A 130 6.51 5.05 -15.96
C TRP A 130 6.49 6.46 -16.57
N ILE A 131 6.03 7.46 -15.82
CA ILE A 131 6.13 8.87 -16.23
C ILE A 131 7.61 9.25 -16.44
N ALA A 132 8.48 8.91 -15.48
CA ALA A 132 9.91 9.18 -15.55
C ALA A 132 10.56 8.48 -16.74
N SER A 133 10.23 7.21 -16.95
CA SER A 133 10.71 6.41 -18.08
C SER A 133 10.28 7.02 -19.41
N TYR A 134 9.01 7.42 -19.52
CA TYR A 134 8.48 8.08 -20.72
C TYR A 134 9.22 9.40 -20.96
N ALA A 135 9.39 10.22 -19.93
CA ALA A 135 10.10 11.49 -20.00
C ALA A 135 11.57 11.32 -20.42
N TYR A 136 12.26 10.32 -19.87
CA TYR A 136 13.64 9.99 -20.19
C TYR A 136 13.81 9.63 -21.68
N PHE A 137 13.02 8.67 -22.18
CA PHE A 137 13.11 8.27 -23.59
C PHE A 137 12.66 9.36 -24.57
N ASN A 138 11.88 10.34 -24.10
CA ASN A 138 11.52 11.54 -24.86
C ASN A 138 12.42 12.75 -24.58
N LYS A 139 13.58 12.55 -23.94
CA LYS A 139 14.61 13.57 -23.67
C LYS A 139 14.08 14.81 -22.93
N LYS A 140 13.16 14.61 -21.97
CA LYS A 140 12.60 15.70 -21.16
C LYS A 140 13.47 15.93 -19.93
N ASN A 141 13.95 17.15 -19.69
CA ASN A 141 14.91 17.45 -18.62
C ASN A 141 14.41 17.16 -17.20
N TRP A 142 13.10 17.12 -16.97
CA TRP A 142 12.49 16.90 -15.66
C TRP A 142 12.33 15.41 -15.29
N TRP A 143 12.74 14.48 -16.15
CA TRP A 143 12.51 13.04 -15.98
C TRP A 143 13.01 12.45 -14.66
N SER A 144 14.08 13.02 -14.10
CA SER A 144 14.69 12.56 -12.85
C SER A 144 13.83 12.85 -11.62
N ILE A 145 12.98 13.89 -11.64
CA ILE A 145 12.14 14.27 -10.50
C ILE A 145 11.14 13.17 -10.15
N PRO A 146 10.21 12.75 -11.05
CA PRO A 146 9.28 11.67 -10.74
C PRO A 146 10.01 10.35 -10.46
N LEU A 147 11.19 10.12 -11.05
CA LEU A 147 12.00 8.94 -10.75
C LEU A 147 12.45 8.91 -9.29
N LEU A 148 13.02 10.01 -8.80
CA LEU A 148 13.54 10.10 -7.44
C LEU A 148 12.41 10.06 -6.41
N ILE A 149 11.25 10.67 -6.70
CA ILE A 149 10.06 10.54 -5.85
C ILE A 149 9.60 9.09 -5.80
N ALA A 150 9.52 8.40 -6.94
CA ALA A 150 9.13 7.00 -7.00
C ALA A 150 10.12 6.10 -6.23
N ALA A 151 11.43 6.33 -6.40
CA ALA A 151 12.48 5.60 -5.70
C ALA A 151 12.44 5.82 -4.18
N PHE A 152 12.20 7.05 -3.73
CA PHE A 152 12.03 7.37 -2.31
C PHE A 152 10.75 6.77 -1.73
N ASN A 153 9.69 6.69 -2.54
CA ASN A 153 8.40 6.21 -2.09
C ASN A 153 8.31 4.69 -1.93
N HIS A 154 9.03 3.88 -2.72
CA HIS A 154 8.96 2.42 -2.57
C HIS A 154 10.27 1.67 -2.92
N PRO A 155 10.72 0.70 -2.07
CA PRO A 155 11.95 -0.08 -2.30
C PRO A 155 12.06 -0.82 -3.65
N PHE A 156 10.99 -1.41 -4.19
CA PHE A 156 11.10 -2.08 -5.49
C PHE A 156 11.31 -1.06 -6.61
N THR A 157 10.70 0.12 -6.52
CA THR A 157 10.89 1.19 -7.51
C THR A 157 12.26 1.83 -7.37
N PHE A 158 12.82 1.90 -6.16
CA PHE A 158 14.23 2.21 -5.96
C PHE A 158 15.13 1.25 -6.78
N ALA A 159 14.91 -0.06 -6.63
CA ALA A 159 15.66 -1.06 -7.39
C ALA A 159 15.46 -0.91 -8.91
N SER A 160 14.23 -0.66 -9.37
CA SER A 160 13.96 -0.34 -10.78
C SER A 160 14.66 0.95 -11.24
N SER A 161 14.82 1.94 -10.36
CA SER A 161 15.41 3.25 -10.68
C SER A 161 16.93 3.21 -10.82
N LEU A 162 17.60 2.25 -10.17
CA LEU A 162 19.03 2.00 -10.35
C LEU A 162 19.40 1.75 -11.82
N PHE A 163 18.46 1.27 -12.64
CA PHE A 163 18.55 1.20 -14.09
C PHE A 163 19.03 2.51 -14.74
N PHE A 164 18.46 3.64 -14.30
CA PHE A 164 18.77 4.95 -14.90
C PHE A 164 20.09 5.55 -14.39
N ALA A 165 20.59 5.09 -13.23
CA ALA A 165 21.85 5.54 -12.68
C ALA A 165 23.06 5.14 -13.55
N VAL A 166 22.92 4.06 -14.33
CA VAL A 166 23.93 3.62 -15.32
C VAL A 166 24.16 4.69 -16.39
N HIS A 167 23.10 5.37 -16.83
CA HIS A 167 23.17 6.40 -17.87
C HIS A 167 23.44 7.81 -17.33
N SER A 168 22.95 8.08 -16.13
CA SER A 168 23.13 9.37 -15.48
C SER A 168 23.76 9.13 -14.12
N PRO A 169 25.11 8.98 -14.04
CA PRO A 169 25.81 8.72 -12.77
C PRO A 169 25.54 9.76 -11.69
N ALA A 170 25.14 10.98 -12.07
CA ALA A 170 24.68 12.01 -11.13
C ALA A 170 23.49 11.56 -10.26
N LEU A 171 22.70 10.57 -10.70
CA LEU A 171 21.62 9.97 -9.91
C LEU A 171 22.13 9.10 -8.76
N LEU A 172 23.40 8.66 -8.77
CA LEU A 172 23.94 7.85 -7.69
C LEU A 172 23.89 8.60 -6.35
N VAL A 173 24.17 9.91 -6.35
CA VAL A 173 24.13 10.72 -5.11
C VAL A 173 22.74 10.73 -4.46
N PRO A 174 21.66 11.17 -5.15
CA PRO A 174 20.33 11.15 -4.55
C PRO A 174 19.81 9.73 -4.28
N LEU A 175 20.13 8.73 -5.11
CA LEU A 175 19.74 7.34 -4.84
C LEU A 175 20.48 6.76 -3.61
N SER A 176 21.74 7.09 -3.40
CA SER A 176 22.47 6.72 -2.19
C SER A 176 21.85 7.35 -0.93
N ALA A 177 21.37 8.59 -1.03
CA ALA A 177 20.64 9.22 0.07
C ALA A 177 19.32 8.49 0.38
N VAL A 178 18.55 8.12 -0.65
CA VAL A 178 17.32 7.32 -0.51
C VAL A 178 17.62 5.95 0.13
N MET A 179 18.67 5.26 -0.32
CA MET A 179 19.08 3.97 0.26
C MET A 179 19.46 4.13 1.75
N THR A 180 20.21 5.19 2.07
CA THR A 180 20.61 5.49 3.45
C THR A 180 19.39 5.73 4.33
N TYR A 181 18.39 6.46 3.82
CA TYR A 181 17.11 6.64 4.50
C TYR A 181 16.42 5.31 4.80
N PHE A 182 16.25 4.43 3.80
CA PHE A 182 15.63 3.12 4.01
C PHE A 182 16.37 2.26 5.06
N VAL A 183 17.70 2.31 5.07
CA VAL A 183 18.52 1.58 6.06
C VAL A 183 18.32 2.14 7.47
N ILE A 184 18.37 3.48 7.63
CA ILE A 184 18.20 4.14 8.93
C ILE A 184 16.78 3.92 9.44
N ALA A 185 15.77 4.21 8.61
CA ALA A 185 14.36 4.03 8.96
C ALA A 185 14.07 2.55 9.27
N GLY A 186 14.56 1.62 8.46
CA GLY A 186 14.45 0.19 8.72
C GLY A 186 15.01 -0.20 10.09
N LYS A 187 16.20 0.32 10.46
CA LYS A 187 16.82 0.05 11.77
C LYS A 187 16.05 0.69 12.94
N LEU A 188 15.47 1.88 12.75
CA LEU A 188 14.73 2.58 13.79
C LEU A 188 13.37 1.92 14.05
N PHE A 189 12.69 1.45 13.00
CA PHE A 189 11.32 0.92 13.08
C PHE A 189 11.25 -0.62 13.18
N THR A 190 12.38 -1.33 13.06
CA THR A 190 12.43 -2.80 13.22
C THR A 190 13.46 -3.23 14.26
N SER A 191 13.02 -4.06 15.22
CA SER A 191 13.90 -4.71 16.19
C SER A 191 14.55 -5.99 15.65
N ASN A 192 14.11 -6.51 14.50
CA ASN A 192 14.63 -7.70 13.84
C ASN A 192 14.64 -7.50 12.31
N ILE A 193 15.82 -7.54 11.70
CA ILE A 193 15.98 -7.57 10.23
C ILE A 193 15.84 -9.03 9.78
N PHE A 194 14.62 -9.57 9.79
CA PHE A 194 14.34 -10.83 9.10
C PHE A 194 13.63 -10.53 7.78
N LEU A 195 14.32 -10.76 6.66
CA LEU A 195 13.73 -10.66 5.33
C LEU A 195 13.46 -12.09 4.83
N PRO A 196 12.20 -12.56 4.80
CA PRO A 196 11.87 -13.87 4.25
C PRO A 196 12.39 -14.01 2.82
N ILE A 197 12.86 -15.21 2.46
CA ILE A 197 13.32 -15.51 1.08
C ILE A 197 12.24 -15.18 0.04
N TYR A 198 10.96 -15.38 0.38
CA TYR A 198 9.82 -14.99 -0.45
C TYR A 198 9.83 -13.49 -0.80
N THR A 199 10.18 -12.60 0.13
CA THR A 199 10.26 -11.16 -0.09
C THR A 199 11.29 -10.78 -1.16
N ILE A 200 12.40 -11.52 -1.24
CA ILE A 200 13.43 -11.34 -2.29
C ILE A 200 12.85 -11.72 -3.66
N PHE A 201 12.12 -12.83 -3.75
CA PHE A 201 11.49 -13.26 -4.99
C PHE A 201 10.42 -12.25 -5.46
N VAL A 202 9.56 -11.79 -4.55
CA VAL A 202 8.55 -10.76 -4.84
C VAL A 202 9.21 -9.48 -5.34
N LEU A 203 10.30 -9.03 -4.69
CA LEU A 203 11.06 -7.86 -5.12
C LEU A 203 11.57 -8.02 -6.57
N VAL A 204 12.19 -9.15 -6.89
CA VAL A 204 12.71 -9.42 -8.24
C VAL A 204 11.60 -9.41 -9.28
N ILE A 205 10.49 -10.09 -9.00
CA ILE A 205 9.33 -10.14 -9.91
C ILE A 205 8.76 -8.75 -10.16
N ARG A 206 8.58 -7.94 -9.11
CA ARG A 206 8.05 -6.58 -9.23
C ARG A 206 8.99 -5.65 -10.01
N VAL A 207 10.31 -5.79 -9.82
CA VAL A 207 11.29 -5.05 -10.63
C VAL A 207 11.18 -5.42 -12.11
N ILE A 208 11.04 -6.70 -12.43
CA ILE A 208 10.87 -7.18 -13.81
C ILE A 208 9.61 -6.58 -14.44
N ILE A 209 8.49 -6.59 -13.72
CA ILE A 209 7.20 -6.07 -14.19
C ILE A 209 7.27 -4.58 -14.43
N ASN A 210 7.85 -3.84 -13.49
CA ASN A 210 7.97 -2.39 -13.61
C ASN A 210 8.84 -1.99 -14.82
N LEU A 211 9.86 -2.80 -15.15
CA LEU A 211 10.71 -2.63 -16.34
C LEU A 211 10.11 -3.24 -17.62
N LEU A 212 9.04 -4.02 -17.52
CA LEU A 212 8.49 -4.79 -18.64
C LEU A 212 8.11 -3.91 -19.85
N PRO A 213 7.42 -2.76 -19.71
CA PRO A 213 7.11 -1.90 -20.85
C PRO A 213 8.38 -1.46 -21.61
N ILE A 214 9.45 -1.14 -20.88
CA ILE A 214 10.75 -0.74 -21.45
C ILE A 214 11.36 -1.93 -22.22
N MET A 215 11.35 -3.12 -21.64
CA MET A 215 11.85 -4.33 -22.29
C MET A 215 11.09 -4.64 -23.59
N VAL A 216 9.76 -4.49 -23.61
CA VAL A 216 8.94 -4.68 -24.82
C VAL A 216 9.24 -3.62 -25.87
N LEU A 217 9.42 -2.37 -25.48
CA LEU A 217 9.79 -1.31 -26.42
C LEU A 217 11.16 -1.56 -27.05
N SER A 218 12.12 -2.04 -26.26
CA SER A 218 13.47 -2.39 -26.73
C SER A 218 13.45 -3.56 -27.71
N SER A 219 12.74 -4.64 -27.39
CA SER A 219 12.66 -5.83 -28.27
C SER A 219 12.00 -5.53 -29.62
N LYS A 220 11.13 -4.52 -29.68
CA LYS A 220 10.53 -3.99 -30.92
C LYS A 220 11.40 -2.95 -31.64
N GLY A 221 12.59 -2.64 -31.12
CA GLY A 221 13.48 -1.62 -31.68
C GLY A 221 12.95 -0.18 -31.58
N LYS A 222 11.91 0.07 -30.76
CA LYS A 222 11.36 1.43 -30.57
C LYS A 222 12.25 2.30 -29.69
N ILE A 223 13.02 1.69 -28.79
CA ILE A 223 14.04 2.34 -27.98
C ILE A 223 15.34 1.52 -28.09
N LYS A 224 16.50 2.18 -27.92
CA LYS A 224 17.81 1.53 -27.90
C LYS A 224 18.32 1.47 -26.46
N LEU A 225 18.77 0.30 -26.01
CA LEU A 225 19.34 0.06 -24.68
C LEU A 225 20.86 -0.23 -24.76
N ASN A 226 21.57 0.44 -25.67
CA ASN A 226 22.95 0.12 -26.07
C ASN A 226 23.94 -0.01 -24.91
N ASP A 227 23.70 0.69 -23.80
CA ASP A 227 24.62 0.71 -22.65
C ASP A 227 24.24 -0.30 -21.56
N MET A 228 23.16 -1.08 -21.76
CA MET A 228 22.59 -1.95 -20.72
C MET A 228 22.57 -3.42 -21.14
N LYS A 229 23.77 -4.02 -21.21
CA LYS A 229 24.01 -5.39 -21.70
C LYS A 229 23.13 -6.46 -21.05
N ILE A 230 22.80 -6.37 -19.76
CA ILE A 230 21.94 -7.36 -19.07
C ILE A 230 20.50 -7.29 -19.61
N LEU A 231 19.91 -6.10 -19.69
CA LEU A 231 18.55 -5.90 -20.19
C LEU A 231 18.46 -6.07 -21.70
N GLU A 232 19.51 -5.69 -22.43
CA GLU A 232 19.65 -6.00 -23.84
C GLU A 232 19.65 -7.53 -24.04
N THR A 233 20.42 -8.27 -23.23
CA THR A 233 20.44 -9.75 -23.25
C THR A 233 19.06 -10.31 -22.92
N LEU A 234 18.41 -9.87 -21.83
CA LEU A 234 17.05 -10.30 -21.46
C LEU A 234 16.01 -9.96 -22.55
N SER A 235 16.13 -8.82 -23.22
CA SER A 235 15.25 -8.44 -24.33
C SER A 235 15.48 -9.26 -25.60
N LYS A 236 16.68 -9.84 -25.77
CA LYS A 236 17.07 -10.73 -26.87
C LYS A 236 16.77 -12.20 -26.60
N VAL A 237 16.56 -12.61 -25.35
CA VAL A 237 16.12 -13.97 -25.02
C VAL A 237 14.78 -14.18 -25.74
N LYS A 238 14.78 -15.04 -26.76
CA LYS A 238 13.58 -15.51 -27.49
C LYS A 238 12.69 -16.40 -26.63
N LEU A 239 12.57 -16.12 -25.33
CA LEU A 239 11.34 -16.42 -24.63
C LEU A 239 10.29 -15.64 -25.42
N LYS A 240 9.46 -16.36 -26.19
CA LYS A 240 8.33 -15.74 -26.87
C LYS A 240 7.66 -14.91 -25.79
N LEU A 241 7.66 -13.58 -25.91
CA LEU A 241 7.13 -12.65 -24.92
C LEU A 241 5.72 -13.06 -24.38
N PRO A 242 4.88 -13.80 -25.14
CA PRO A 242 3.72 -14.53 -24.62
C PRO A 242 3.98 -15.53 -23.48
N ALA A 243 5.07 -16.29 -23.49
CA ALA A 243 5.48 -17.21 -22.42
C ALA A 243 5.94 -16.46 -21.16
N LEU A 244 6.65 -15.33 -21.30
CA LEU A 244 6.99 -14.48 -20.15
C LEU A 244 5.73 -13.84 -19.56
N LEU A 245 4.84 -13.31 -20.42
CA LEU A 245 3.51 -12.82 -20.00
C LEU A 245 2.71 -13.92 -19.32
N LEU A 246 2.70 -15.15 -19.85
CA LEU A 246 1.99 -16.29 -19.27
C LEU A 246 2.57 -16.68 -17.91
N ILE A 247 3.90 -16.69 -17.75
CA ILE A 247 4.55 -16.96 -16.46
C ILE A 247 4.21 -15.85 -15.47
N LEU A 248 4.25 -14.58 -15.88
CA LEU A 248 3.89 -13.46 -15.01
C LEU A 248 2.40 -13.46 -14.64
N ILE A 249 1.53 -13.87 -15.56
CA ILE A 249 0.10 -14.09 -15.31
C ILE A 249 -0.08 -15.28 -14.37
N LEU A 250 0.66 -16.38 -14.53
CA LEU A 250 0.57 -17.54 -13.65
C LEU A 250 1.07 -17.21 -12.23
N VAL A 251 2.18 -16.48 -12.11
CA VAL A 251 2.71 -16.00 -10.83
C VAL A 251 1.71 -15.01 -10.19
N GLY A 252 1.24 -14.02 -10.95
CA GLY A 252 0.21 -13.08 -10.49
C GLY A 252 -1.11 -13.78 -10.14
N SER A 253 -1.46 -14.86 -10.82
CA SER A 253 -2.64 -15.69 -10.50
C SER A 253 -2.44 -16.54 -9.25
N THR A 254 -1.19 -16.89 -8.91
CA THR A 254 -0.87 -17.59 -7.67
C THR A 254 -1.00 -16.62 -6.50
N GLU A 255 -0.54 -15.38 -6.65
CA GLU A 255 -0.81 -14.31 -5.68
C GLU A 255 -2.31 -14.01 -5.59
N LEU A 256 -3.02 -13.92 -6.72
CA LEU A 256 -4.48 -13.79 -6.74
C LEU A 256 -5.18 -14.93 -6.02
N PHE A 257 -4.73 -16.18 -6.17
CA PHE A 257 -5.33 -17.33 -5.51
C PHE A 257 -5.07 -17.31 -4.00
N LEU A 258 -3.82 -17.06 -3.57
CA LEU A 258 -3.46 -16.89 -2.16
C LEU A 258 -4.25 -15.75 -1.52
N ALA A 259 -4.52 -14.72 -2.29
CA ALA A 259 -5.18 -13.53 -1.80
C ALA A 259 -6.71 -13.62 -1.89
N ILE A 260 -7.30 -14.32 -2.86
CA ILE A 260 -8.71 -14.76 -2.79
C ILE A 260 -8.89 -15.65 -1.58
N TYR A 261 -7.96 -16.59 -1.33
CA TYR A 261 -7.98 -17.43 -0.15
C TYR A 261 -7.94 -16.58 1.14
N ALA A 262 -7.06 -15.57 1.23
CA ALA A 262 -7.02 -14.65 2.36
C ALA A 262 -8.26 -13.74 2.47
N LEU A 263 -8.79 -13.24 1.35
CA LEU A 263 -10.01 -12.44 1.26
C LEU A 263 -11.28 -13.23 1.56
N THR A 264 -11.35 -14.53 1.28
CA THR A 264 -12.50 -15.36 1.69
C THR A 264 -12.62 -15.51 3.21
N TYR A 265 -11.56 -15.16 3.96
CA TYR A 265 -11.56 -15.07 5.41
C TYR A 265 -11.68 -13.63 5.95
N GLN A 266 -11.62 -12.61 5.09
CA GLN A 266 -11.81 -11.20 5.49
C GLN A 266 -13.10 -10.65 4.87
N PRO A 267 -14.03 -10.10 5.66
CA PRO A 267 -15.29 -9.66 5.10
C PRO A 267 -15.12 -8.41 4.20
N PRO A 268 -15.98 -8.27 3.19
CA PRO A 268 -15.83 -7.25 2.13
C PRO A 268 -16.10 -5.80 2.60
N LYS A 269 -15.52 -4.81 1.89
CA LYS A 269 -15.78 -3.33 1.89
C LYS A 269 -17.19 -2.88 2.19
N SER A 270 -18.20 -3.69 1.86
CA SER A 270 -19.60 -3.44 2.23
C SER A 270 -19.82 -3.38 3.75
N MET A 271 -18.77 -3.58 4.55
CA MET A 271 -18.72 -3.36 5.99
C MET A 271 -18.30 -1.94 6.42
N ILE A 272 -18.16 -0.96 5.52
CA ILE A 272 -18.32 0.45 5.92
C ILE A 272 -19.81 0.70 6.11
N ASP A 273 -20.32 0.19 7.22
CA ASP A 273 -21.69 0.36 7.63
C ASP A 273 -21.71 1.24 8.88
N ILE A 274 -22.22 2.46 8.72
CA ILE A 274 -22.30 3.45 9.79
C ILE A 274 -23.22 2.94 10.92
N THR A 275 -24.14 2.02 10.60
CA THR A 275 -24.99 1.36 11.60
C THR A 275 -24.20 0.49 12.56
N MET A 276 -22.95 0.11 12.23
CA MET A 276 -22.06 -0.61 13.16
C MET A 276 -21.72 0.19 14.42
N PHE A 277 -21.94 1.51 14.42
CA PHE A 277 -21.74 2.36 15.60
C PHE A 277 -23.04 3.01 16.09
N GLU A 278 -24.18 2.54 15.59
CA GLU A 278 -25.46 3.06 16.03
C GLU A 278 -25.65 2.85 17.54
N GLY A 279 -25.96 3.94 18.25
CA GLY A 279 -26.14 3.91 19.70
C GLY A 279 -24.84 3.81 20.52
N ILE A 280 -23.66 3.99 19.90
CA ILE A 280 -22.41 4.10 20.67
C ILE A 280 -22.54 5.28 21.68
N PRO A 281 -22.22 5.07 22.98
CA PRO A 281 -22.32 6.13 23.96
C PRO A 281 -21.33 7.26 23.67
N LEU A 282 -21.67 8.48 24.07
CA LEU A 282 -20.73 9.59 24.10
C LEU A 282 -19.57 9.24 25.04
N VAL A 283 -18.39 9.01 24.46
CA VAL A 283 -17.15 8.74 25.19
C VAL A 283 -16.30 10.00 25.23
N ASN A 284 -15.63 10.23 26.37
CA ASN A 284 -14.69 11.33 26.55
C ASN A 284 -13.31 10.77 26.93
N GLY A 285 -12.28 11.10 26.15
CA GLY A 285 -10.92 10.61 26.33
C GLY A 285 -10.39 9.82 25.12
N THR A 286 -9.38 8.98 25.34
CA THR A 286 -8.73 8.22 24.25
C THR A 286 -9.38 6.85 24.07
N VAL A 287 -9.76 6.51 22.84
CA VAL A 287 -10.41 5.24 22.47
C VAL A 287 -9.45 4.41 21.63
N ARG A 288 -9.02 3.25 22.15
CA ARG A 288 -8.27 2.25 21.37
C ARG A 288 -9.23 1.36 20.58
N ALA A 289 -9.18 1.35 19.25
CA ALA A 289 -9.99 0.46 18.42
C ALA A 289 -9.25 -0.82 18.03
N VAL A 290 -9.54 -1.94 18.68
CA VAL A 290 -9.08 -3.27 18.32
C VAL A 290 -9.98 -3.83 17.22
N ASP A 291 -9.77 -3.33 16.00
CA ASP A 291 -10.52 -3.72 14.81
C ASP A 291 -9.56 -3.89 13.63
N TYR A 292 -9.54 -5.10 13.07
CA TYR A 292 -8.64 -5.50 12.00
C TYR A 292 -9.33 -5.64 10.65
N ILE A 293 -10.66 -5.52 10.65
CA ILE A 293 -11.52 -5.87 9.53
C ILE A 293 -12.26 -4.62 9.03
N SER A 294 -12.83 -3.86 9.97
CA SER A 294 -13.71 -2.71 9.72
C SER A 294 -13.11 -1.39 10.22
N LEU A 295 -11.80 -1.36 10.51
CA LEU A 295 -11.08 -0.16 10.97
C LEU A 295 -11.35 1.10 10.11
N PRO A 296 -11.54 1.02 8.77
CA PRO A 296 -11.94 2.18 7.97
C PRO A 296 -13.23 2.86 8.43
N SER A 297 -14.19 2.08 8.96
CA SER A 297 -15.49 2.55 9.45
C SER A 297 -15.35 3.36 10.75
N VAL A 298 -14.34 3.06 11.56
CA VAL A 298 -14.07 3.75 12.83
C VAL A 298 -13.66 5.22 12.60
N TYR A 299 -13.04 5.54 11.45
CA TYR A 299 -12.70 6.93 11.09
C TYR A 299 -13.90 7.80 10.70
N ILE A 300 -15.10 7.22 10.59
CA ILE A 300 -16.36 7.95 10.31
C ILE A 300 -17.02 8.42 11.62
N LEU A 301 -16.60 7.90 12.77
CA LEU A 301 -17.13 8.32 14.06
C LEU A 301 -16.89 9.84 14.25
N PRO A 302 -17.91 10.61 14.67
CA PRO A 302 -17.76 12.04 14.89
C PRO A 302 -16.74 12.28 16.01
N SER A 303 -15.61 12.91 15.69
CA SER A 303 -14.48 13.19 16.60
C SER A 303 -14.76 14.22 17.70
N TYR A 304 -16.03 14.54 17.94
CA TYR A 304 -16.41 15.46 19.01
C TYR A 304 -16.28 14.74 20.35
N ASN A 305 -15.24 15.12 21.11
CA ASN A 305 -14.92 14.74 22.49
C ASN A 305 -14.08 13.47 22.73
N PHE A 306 -13.56 12.79 21.69
CA PHE A 306 -12.62 11.68 21.91
C PHE A 306 -11.46 11.68 20.90
N THR A 307 -10.34 11.09 21.33
CA THR A 307 -9.17 10.84 20.48
C THR A 307 -9.16 9.36 20.11
N LEU A 308 -9.19 9.04 18.82
CA LEU A 308 -9.11 7.66 18.35
C LEU A 308 -7.63 7.21 18.25
N GLU A 309 -7.32 6.08 18.86
CA GLU A 309 -6.08 5.33 18.64
C GLU A 309 -6.41 3.98 18.00
N ALA A 310 -5.92 3.72 16.79
CA ALA A 310 -6.13 2.41 16.17
C ALA A 310 -5.29 1.34 16.91
N GLY A 311 -5.95 0.30 17.40
CA GLY A 311 -5.33 -0.93 17.89
C GLY A 311 -4.50 -1.58 16.78
N SER A 312 -3.32 -2.07 17.14
CA SER A 312 -2.23 -2.18 16.18
C SER A 312 -2.47 -3.25 15.11
N PHE A 313 -2.50 -2.87 13.84
CA PHE A 313 -2.44 -3.78 12.66
C PHE A 313 -1.21 -4.72 12.68
N ARG A 314 -0.25 -4.48 13.60
CA ARG A 314 0.91 -5.31 13.90
C ARG A 314 0.54 -6.72 14.37
N GLU A 315 -0.58 -6.88 15.05
CA GLU A 315 -0.92 -8.11 15.78
C GLU A 315 -1.50 -9.21 14.88
N ASN A 316 -1.85 -8.90 13.62
CA ASN A 316 -2.48 -9.90 12.77
C ASN A 316 -2.32 -9.70 11.26
N ASN A 317 -1.34 -8.93 10.77
CA ASN A 317 -1.00 -9.02 9.35
C ASN A 317 -0.32 -10.39 9.09
N PRO A 318 -0.91 -11.28 8.28
CA PRO A 318 -0.30 -12.59 7.99
C PRO A 318 1.09 -12.46 7.36
N GLN A 319 1.42 -11.31 6.76
CA GLN A 319 2.72 -11.03 6.15
C GLN A 319 3.78 -10.56 7.17
N HIS A 320 3.39 -10.11 8.37
CA HIS A 320 4.32 -9.57 9.37
C HIS A 320 4.47 -10.41 10.65
N MET A 321 3.69 -11.49 10.85
CA MET A 321 3.93 -12.57 11.81
C MET A 321 4.48 -12.15 13.19
N ILE A 322 3.98 -11.07 13.80
CA ILE A 322 4.24 -10.78 15.22
C ILE A 322 2.96 -11.06 16.00
N LYS A 323 2.88 -12.26 16.55
CA LYS A 323 1.85 -12.61 17.53
C LYS A 323 2.16 -11.84 18.82
N ILE A 324 1.45 -10.74 19.09
CA ILE A 324 1.52 -10.10 20.41
C ILE A 324 0.54 -10.83 21.32
N THR A 325 1.09 -11.66 22.19
CA THR A 325 0.36 -12.21 23.33
C THR A 325 0.76 -11.43 24.57
N TRP A 326 -0.20 -10.84 25.25
CA TRP A 326 0.00 -10.25 26.57
C TRP A 326 0.21 -11.38 27.57
N ALA A 327 1.26 -11.31 28.37
CA ALA A 327 1.56 -12.40 29.31
C ALA A 327 0.49 -12.48 30.41
N ASN A 328 -0.12 -11.35 30.77
CA ASN A 328 -1.24 -11.26 31.73
C ASN A 328 -1.99 -9.92 31.57
N ALA A 329 -3.12 -9.79 32.28
CA ALA A 329 -3.97 -8.60 32.23
C ALA A 329 -3.33 -7.36 32.85
N SER A 330 -2.39 -7.53 33.80
CA SER A 330 -1.67 -6.40 34.40
C SER A 330 -0.72 -5.74 33.40
N ASP A 331 -0.06 -6.52 32.55
CA ASP A 331 0.83 -5.98 31.52
C ASP A 331 0.02 -5.20 30.47
N TYR A 332 -1.17 -5.71 30.11
CA TYR A 332 -2.07 -5.02 29.21
C TYR A 332 -2.62 -3.73 29.83
N LEU A 333 -3.03 -3.77 31.10
CA LEU A 333 -3.47 -2.60 31.84
C LEU A 333 -2.37 -1.52 31.89
N HIS A 334 -1.13 -1.89 32.21
CA HIS A 334 0.00 -0.96 32.23
C HIS A 334 0.23 -0.32 30.85
N PHE A 335 0.07 -1.08 29.77
CA PHE A 335 0.10 -0.54 28.41
C PHE A 335 -1.02 0.48 28.16
N LEU A 336 -2.26 0.15 28.52
CA LEU A 336 -3.41 1.04 28.35
C LEU A 336 -3.24 2.34 29.17
N GLU A 337 -2.78 2.22 30.42
CA GLU A 337 -2.52 3.37 31.29
C GLU A 337 -1.38 4.24 30.79
N GLY A 338 -0.28 3.62 30.34
CA GLY A 338 0.91 4.30 29.82
C GLY A 338 0.66 5.10 28.54
N ASN A 339 -0.32 4.68 27.73
CA ASN A 339 -0.79 5.41 26.54
C ASN A 339 -2.04 6.25 26.81
N ASN A 340 -2.43 6.42 28.08
CA ASN A 340 -3.62 7.20 28.48
C ASN A 340 -4.93 6.77 27.80
N ILE A 341 -5.09 5.47 27.51
CA ILE A 341 -6.30 4.91 26.94
C ILE A 341 -7.43 4.94 27.98
N SER A 342 -8.57 5.51 27.59
CA SER A 342 -9.79 5.61 28.42
C SER A 342 -10.81 4.52 28.07
N TYR A 343 -10.88 4.13 26.80
CA TYR A 343 -11.80 3.12 26.29
C TYR A 343 -11.11 2.18 25.30
N VAL A 344 -11.58 0.93 25.22
CA VAL A 344 -11.16 -0.03 24.20
C VAL A 344 -12.39 -0.53 23.44
N LEU A 345 -12.46 -0.22 22.15
CA LEU A 345 -13.48 -0.69 21.22
C LEU A 345 -12.96 -1.96 20.53
N PHE A 346 -13.50 -3.13 20.87
CA PHE A 346 -13.04 -4.43 20.38
C PHE A 346 -14.03 -5.04 19.39
N CYS A 347 -13.57 -5.38 18.20
CA CYS A 347 -14.38 -6.01 17.16
C CYS A 347 -14.63 -7.51 17.43
N LYS A 348 -15.90 -7.90 17.48
CA LYS A 348 -16.34 -9.29 17.77
C LYS A 348 -15.91 -10.30 16.71
N MET A 349 -15.94 -9.89 15.45
CA MET A 349 -15.70 -10.76 14.29
C MET A 349 -14.24 -10.77 13.84
N CYS A 350 -13.39 -9.95 14.46
CA CYS A 350 -12.02 -9.73 14.00
C CYS A 350 -11.04 -10.85 14.32
N ASN A 351 -11.47 -11.86 15.10
CA ASN A 351 -10.70 -13.03 15.53
C ASN A 351 -9.18 -12.77 15.60
N PRO A 352 -8.74 -11.79 16.40
CA PRO A 352 -7.35 -11.39 16.39
C PRO A 352 -6.46 -12.57 16.80
N GLN A 353 -5.28 -12.72 16.21
CA GLN A 353 -4.24 -13.63 16.72
C GLN A 353 -3.59 -13.07 18.01
N SER A 354 -4.37 -12.38 18.84
CA SER A 354 -4.00 -11.85 20.16
C SER A 354 -4.94 -12.39 21.23
N ASN A 355 -4.48 -12.35 22.49
CA ASN A 355 -5.33 -12.64 23.66
C ASN A 355 -5.93 -11.37 24.27
N GLU A 356 -5.96 -10.25 23.53
CA GLU A 356 -6.51 -8.98 24.03
C GLU A 356 -7.95 -9.13 24.53
N ARG A 357 -8.79 -9.93 23.86
CA ARG A 357 -10.16 -10.19 24.32
C ARG A 357 -10.20 -10.79 25.73
N GLU A 358 -9.31 -11.74 26.00
CA GLU A 358 -9.23 -12.39 27.31
C GLU A 358 -8.78 -11.40 28.37
N MET A 359 -7.86 -10.48 28.03
CA MET A 359 -7.42 -9.41 28.93
C MET A 359 -8.55 -8.40 29.19
N LEU A 360 -9.33 -8.07 28.16
CA LEU A 360 -10.43 -7.11 28.24
C LEU A 360 -11.61 -7.57 29.11
N ASN A 361 -11.79 -8.89 29.30
CA ASN A 361 -12.84 -9.43 30.17
C ASN A 361 -12.75 -8.96 31.63
N SER A 362 -11.60 -8.43 32.05
CA SER A 362 -11.39 -7.87 33.40
C SER A 362 -11.90 -6.42 33.54
N PHE A 363 -12.31 -5.77 32.44
CA PHE A 363 -12.75 -4.37 32.40
C PHE A 363 -14.26 -4.24 32.28
N ASN A 364 -14.77 -3.03 32.58
CA ASN A 364 -16.21 -2.78 32.53
C ASN A 364 -16.70 -2.64 31.08
N LEU A 365 -17.60 -3.53 30.66
CA LEU A 365 -18.26 -3.44 29.36
C LEU A 365 -19.36 -2.37 29.42
N THR A 366 -19.20 -1.31 28.62
CA THR A 366 -20.09 -0.14 28.63
C THR A 366 -21.05 -0.06 27.45
N TRP A 367 -20.72 -0.72 26.35
CA TRP A 367 -21.60 -0.83 25.19
C TRP A 367 -21.23 -2.07 24.38
N GLU A 368 -22.23 -2.63 23.71
CA GLU A 368 -22.10 -3.82 22.88
C GLU A 368 -23.17 -3.77 21.80
N ASN A 369 -22.82 -4.20 20.59
CA ASN A 369 -23.77 -4.50 19.52
C ASN A 369 -23.31 -5.75 18.76
N ASP A 370 -23.92 -6.10 17.63
CA ASP A 370 -23.55 -7.30 16.87
C ASP A 370 -22.11 -7.30 16.34
N TYR A 371 -21.43 -6.15 16.32
CA TYR A 371 -20.12 -5.96 15.70
C TYR A 371 -19.00 -5.67 16.72
N TYR A 372 -19.28 -4.97 17.82
CA TYR A 372 -18.28 -4.46 18.76
C TYR A 372 -18.66 -4.65 20.22
N TYR A 373 -17.62 -4.68 21.05
CA TYR A 373 -17.66 -4.42 22.48
C TYR A 373 -16.93 -3.09 22.75
N LEU A 374 -17.42 -2.29 23.68
CA LEU A 374 -16.73 -1.09 24.16
C LEU A 374 -16.48 -1.22 25.67
N TYR A 375 -15.22 -1.40 26.02
CA TYR A 375 -14.75 -1.50 27.39
C TYR A 375 -14.30 -0.13 27.90
N LYS A 376 -14.66 0.20 29.13
CA LYS A 376 -14.17 1.37 29.85
C LYS A 376 -12.99 0.98 30.73
N ILE A 377 -11.89 1.71 30.60
CA ILE A 377 -10.65 1.49 31.33
C ILE A 377 -10.54 2.44 32.53
N LYS A 378 -10.90 3.72 32.33
CA LYS A 378 -10.87 4.78 33.36
C LYS A 378 -12.21 5.47 33.47
#